data_AF-A0A4Q5SQF0-F1
#
_entry.id   AF-A0A4Q5SQF0-F1
#
_cell.length_a   1.000
_cell.length_b   1.000
_cell.length_c   1.000
_cell.angle_alpha   90.00
_cell.angle_beta   90.00
_cell.angle_gamma   90.00
#
_symmetry.space_group_name_H-M   'P 1'
#
loop_
_entity.id
_entity.type
_entity.pdbx_description
1 polymer ?
#
loop_
_entity_poly.entity_id
_entity_poly.type
_entity_poly.pdbx_seq_one_letter_code
_entity_poly.pdbx_strand_id
1 'polypeptide(L)'
;MVRALYELFQPLNSSTFQLFNPFPLSQAFVKEGDEQWLHDVQPTLNALVVYLSRENNGVRVYEVRGFMDPKSGRDLHEMSNGLTYGKDADGRWEIIW
;
A
#
# COMPACT_ATOMS: atom_id res chain seq x y z
N MET A 1 16.61 14.38 -63.53
CA MET A 1 15.32 14.82 -64.10
C MET A 1 14.41 13.59 -64.22
N VAL A 2 13.34 13.55 -63.40
CA VAL A 2 12.06 12.79 -63.56
C VAL A 2 12.13 11.23 -63.46
N ARG A 3 11.81 10.61 -62.30
CA ARG A 3 10.52 10.04 -61.79
C ARG A 3 10.16 8.61 -62.27
N ALA A 4 9.67 7.82 -61.30
CA ALA A 4 8.93 6.54 -61.40
C ALA A 4 9.79 5.34 -61.86
N LEU A 5 9.77 4.15 -61.23
CA LEU A 5 8.60 3.33 -60.93
C LEU A 5 8.88 2.44 -59.71
N TYR A 6 8.10 2.66 -58.65
CA TYR A 6 8.02 1.86 -57.45
C TYR A 6 6.90 0.83 -57.64
N GLU A 7 7.15 -0.34 -58.24
CA GLU A 7 6.10 -1.36 -58.40
C GLU A 7 6.66 -2.79 -58.43
N LEU A 8 6.94 -3.39 -57.28
CA LEU A 8 6.85 -4.85 -57.09
C LEU A 8 6.58 -5.18 -55.60
N PHE A 9 5.34 -5.01 -55.16
CA PHE A 9 4.57 -6.05 -54.45
C PHE A 9 3.17 -5.54 -54.13
N GLN A 10 2.19 -6.06 -54.87
CA GLN A 10 0.75 -5.93 -54.61
C GLN A 10 0.34 -6.77 -53.36
N PRO A 11 -0.85 -6.55 -52.81
CA PRO A 11 -1.12 -6.49 -51.37
C PRO A 11 -1.60 -7.81 -50.76
N LEU A 12 -1.38 -7.98 -49.45
CA LEU A 12 -2.25 -8.79 -48.61
C LEU A 12 -2.99 -7.85 -47.65
N ASN A 13 -4.18 -7.47 -48.08
CA ASN A 13 -5.21 -6.95 -47.20
C ASN A 13 -5.51 -8.03 -46.16
N SER A 14 -5.43 -7.70 -44.88
CA SER A 14 -6.62 -7.48 -44.04
C SER A 14 -6.23 -7.51 -42.57
N SER A 15 -6.38 -6.33 -41.97
CA SER A 15 -6.99 -6.14 -40.65
C SER A 15 -6.26 -6.68 -39.41
N THR A 16 -5.89 -5.68 -38.59
CA THR A 16 -5.95 -5.70 -37.12
C THR A 16 -4.63 -5.91 -36.38
N PHE A 17 -3.91 -4.79 -36.22
CA PHE A 17 -3.44 -4.27 -34.93
C PHE A 17 -3.28 -5.31 -33.80
N GLN A 18 -2.06 -5.83 -33.62
CA GLN A 18 -1.52 -6.15 -32.29
C GLN A 18 -0.06 -5.71 -32.24
N LEU A 19 0.13 -4.49 -31.73
CA LEU A 19 1.42 -3.89 -31.41
C LEU A 19 2.05 -4.61 -30.21
N PHE A 20 3.31 -5.02 -30.41
CA PHE A 20 4.44 -4.84 -29.49
C PHE A 20 4.18 -4.98 -27.97
N ASN A 21 4.67 -6.07 -27.38
CA ASN A 21 5.22 -5.98 -26.02
C ASN A 21 6.42 -6.94 -25.82
N PRO A 22 7.66 -6.56 -26.19
CA PRO A 22 8.83 -7.41 -26.03
C PRO A 22 9.59 -7.26 -24.70
N PHE A 23 8.99 -6.73 -23.63
CA PHE A 23 9.63 -6.71 -22.31
C PHE A 23 8.66 -7.23 -21.25
N PRO A 24 8.96 -8.34 -20.54
CA PRO A 24 8.26 -8.60 -19.29
C PRO A 24 8.56 -7.41 -18.38
N LEU A 25 7.55 -6.61 -18.06
CA LEU A 25 7.71 -5.60 -17.03
C LEU A 25 8.14 -6.35 -15.76
N SER A 26 9.31 -5.99 -15.24
CA SER A 26 9.95 -6.53 -14.04
C SER A 26 8.94 -7.09 -13.05
N GLN A 27 9.11 -8.36 -12.69
CA GLN A 27 8.52 -8.97 -11.52
C GLN A 27 8.89 -8.09 -10.32
N ALA A 28 7.95 -7.28 -9.84
CA ALA A 28 8.09 -6.62 -8.57
C ALA A 28 8.17 -7.75 -7.53
N PHE A 29 9.38 -8.03 -7.03
CA PHE A 29 9.55 -8.72 -5.76
C PHE A 29 9.01 -7.78 -4.68
N VAL A 30 7.68 -7.72 -4.56
CA VAL A 30 7.04 -7.22 -3.36
C VAL A 30 7.31 -8.31 -2.33
N LYS A 31 8.25 -8.00 -1.44
CA LYS A 31 8.53 -8.81 -0.28
C LYS A 31 7.28 -8.71 0.60
N GLU A 32 6.34 -9.63 0.42
CA GLU A 32 5.27 -9.93 1.38
C GLU A 32 5.97 -10.34 2.68
N GLY A 33 6.41 -9.36 3.47
CA GLY A 33 6.72 -9.58 4.87
C GLY A 33 5.38 -9.80 5.53
N ASP A 34 5.20 -10.98 6.14
CA ASP A 34 4.01 -11.45 6.84
C ASP A 34 3.10 -10.30 7.29
N GLU A 35 1.93 -10.21 6.66
CA GLU A 35 0.90 -9.22 6.96
C GLU A 35 0.38 -9.47 8.38
N GLN A 36 1.10 -8.97 9.38
CA GLN A 36 0.60 -8.96 10.75
C GLN A 36 -0.62 -8.05 10.75
N TRP A 37 -1.77 -8.55 11.18
CA TRP A 37 -2.96 -7.72 11.26
C TRP A 37 -2.88 -6.85 12.52
N LEU A 38 -3.38 -5.61 12.46
CA LEU A 38 -3.39 -4.70 13.62
C LEU A 38 -4.01 -5.34 14.87
N HIS A 39 -5.02 -6.19 14.70
CA HIS A 39 -5.71 -6.88 15.79
C HIS A 39 -4.92 -8.03 16.42
N ASP A 40 -3.83 -8.48 15.78
CA ASP A 40 -2.88 -9.48 16.32
C ASP A 40 -1.75 -8.81 17.12
N VAL A 41 -1.58 -7.50 16.96
CA VAL A 41 -0.57 -6.73 17.68
C VAL A 41 -0.90 -6.73 19.17
N GLN A 42 0.12 -7.02 19.98
CA GLN A 42 -0.02 -7.00 21.44
C GLN A 42 -0.62 -5.66 21.94
N PRO A 43 -1.43 -5.66 23.02
CA PRO A 43 -2.13 -4.49 23.58
C PRO A 43 -1.20 -3.45 24.24
N THR A 44 0.03 -3.35 23.78
CA THR A 44 1.08 -2.47 24.30
C THR A 44 1.42 -1.41 23.26
N LEU A 45 1.67 -0.18 23.72
CA LEU A 45 2.01 0.94 22.86
C LEU A 45 3.31 0.67 22.07
N ASN A 46 4.27 -0.02 22.68
CA ASN A 46 5.52 -0.38 22.03
C ASN A 46 5.30 -1.33 20.83
N ALA A 47 4.43 -2.33 20.98
CA ALA A 47 4.09 -3.24 19.88
C ALA A 47 3.39 -2.50 18.74
N LEU A 48 2.46 -1.58 19.07
CA LEU A 48 1.81 -0.71 18.09
C LEU A 48 2.83 0.16 17.35
N VAL A 49 3.75 0.82 18.06
CA VAL A 49 4.83 1.62 17.46
C VAL A 49 5.65 0.80 16.49
N VAL A 50 6.09 -0.40 16.86
CA VAL A 50 6.88 -1.28 15.99
C VAL A 50 6.08 -1.68 14.75
N TYR A 51 4.82 -2.06 14.92
CA TYR A 51 3.91 -2.41 13.84
C TYR A 51 3.75 -1.25 12.83
N LEU A 52 3.33 -0.08 13.32
CA LEU A 52 3.10 1.10 12.48
C LEU A 52 4.39 1.60 11.84
N SER A 53 5.53 1.46 12.51
CA SER A 53 6.83 1.82 11.92
C SER A 53 7.18 0.93 10.73
N ARG A 54 6.82 -0.36 10.77
CA ARG A 54 7.01 -1.28 9.64
C ARG A 54 6.08 -0.92 8.48
N GLU A 55 4.81 -0.64 8.78
CA GLU A 55 3.80 -0.25 7.80
C GLU A 55 4.14 1.10 7.14
N ASN A 56 4.71 2.03 7.89
CA ASN A 56 5.11 3.35 7.41
C ASN A 56 6.48 3.36 6.69
N ASN A 57 6.76 2.34 5.87
CA ASN A 57 8.02 2.19 5.11
C ASN A 57 9.29 2.17 5.98
N GLY A 58 9.20 1.73 7.24
CA GLY A 58 10.30 1.74 8.20
C GLY A 58 10.50 3.07 8.93
N VAL A 59 9.68 4.09 8.67
CA VAL A 59 9.73 5.36 9.39
C VAL A 59 9.10 5.18 10.76
N ARG A 60 9.89 5.45 11.81
CA ARG A 60 9.43 5.25 13.19
C ARG A 60 8.22 6.12 13.51
N VAL A 61 7.10 5.48 13.82
CA VAL A 61 5.89 6.14 14.31
C VAL A 61 5.99 6.27 15.83
N TYR A 62 5.51 7.38 16.40
CA TYR A 62 5.48 7.61 17.84
C TYR A 62 4.10 8.09 18.27
N GLU A 63 3.79 7.91 19.55
CA GLU A 63 2.60 8.51 20.15
C GLU A 63 2.81 10.02 20.24
N VAL A 64 1.88 10.77 19.67
CA VAL A 64 1.78 12.23 19.78
C VAL A 64 1.02 12.61 21.05
N ARG A 65 -0.10 11.92 21.30
CA ARG A 65 -0.98 12.21 22.43
C ARG A 65 -1.78 10.98 22.84
N GLY A 66 -1.76 10.65 24.13
CA GLY A 66 -2.71 9.72 24.75
C GLY A 66 -3.85 10.47 25.45
N PHE A 67 -5.09 10.07 25.24
CA PHE A 67 -6.25 10.63 25.93
C PHE A 67 -7.36 9.60 26.08
N MET A 68 -8.14 9.71 27.16
CA MET A 68 -9.31 8.86 27.36
C MET A 68 -10.52 9.50 26.69
N ASP A 69 -11.24 8.75 25.85
CA ASP A 69 -12.47 9.23 25.25
C ASP A 69 -13.57 9.34 26.34
N PRO A 70 -14.14 10.53 26.60
CA PRO A 70 -15.12 10.70 27.67
C PRO A 70 -16.48 10.04 27.38
N LYS A 71 -16.75 9.66 26.13
CA LYS A 71 -18.01 8.99 25.74
C LYS A 71 -17.90 7.47 25.86
N SER A 72 -16.77 6.91 25.45
CA SER A 72 -16.56 5.48 25.35
C SER A 72 -15.74 4.91 26.52
N GLY A 73 -15.04 5.78 27.26
CA GLY A 73 -14.11 5.38 28.33
C GLY A 73 -12.88 4.64 27.83
N ARG A 74 -12.57 4.72 26.53
CA ARG A 74 -11.46 4.00 25.89
C ARG A 74 -10.19 4.84 25.90
N ASP A 75 -9.05 4.20 26.10
CA ASP A 75 -7.74 4.81 25.90
C ASP A 75 -7.47 4.98 24.40
N LEU A 76 -7.39 6.24 23.97
CA LEU A 76 -7.07 6.63 22.60
C LEU A 76 -5.64 7.15 22.53
N HIS A 77 -4.93 6.73 21.49
CA HIS A 77 -3.55 7.06 21.24
C HIS A 77 -3.44 7.65 19.84
N GLU A 78 -3.24 8.97 19.77
CA GLU A 78 -2.94 9.69 18.53
C GLU A 78 -1.48 9.45 18.17
N MET A 79 -1.24 8.95 16.96
CA MET A 79 0.09 8.57 16.49
C MET A 79 0.60 9.56 15.44
N SER A 80 1.92 9.61 15.25
CA SER A 80 2.58 10.57 14.37
C SER A 80 2.29 10.36 12.88
N ASN A 81 1.62 9.27 12.51
CA ASN A 81 1.08 9.03 11.17
C ASN A 81 -0.26 9.75 10.92
N GLY A 82 -0.79 10.47 11.91
CA GLY A 82 -2.05 11.21 11.82
C GLY A 82 -3.30 10.37 12.08
N LEU A 83 -3.14 9.12 12.53
CA LEU A 83 -4.25 8.24 12.89
C LEU A 83 -4.35 8.09 14.41
N THR A 84 -5.56 7.87 14.89
CA THR A 84 -5.83 7.58 16.30
C THR A 84 -6.17 6.10 16.46
N TYR A 85 -5.56 5.47 17.46
CA TYR A 85 -5.75 4.05 17.75
C TYR A 85 -6.35 3.88 19.12
N GLY A 86 -7.32 2.99 19.22
CA GLY A 86 -7.96 2.60 20.46
C GLY A 86 -7.84 1.09 20.69
N LYS A 87 -8.12 0.66 21.92
CA LYS A 87 -8.27 -0.77 22.22
C LYS A 87 -9.76 -1.06 22.40
N ASP A 88 -10.22 -2.13 21.78
CA ASP A 88 -11.58 -2.64 22.00
C ASP A 88 -11.66 -3.45 23.31
N ALA A 89 -12.84 -3.99 23.66
CA ALA A 89 -13.08 -4.77 24.87
C ALA A 89 -12.21 -6.04 24.96
N ASP A 90 -11.80 -6.60 23.82
CA ASP A 90 -10.88 -7.73 23.75
C ASP A 90 -9.39 -7.34 23.88
N GLY A 91 -9.09 -6.05 24.03
CA GLY A 91 -7.71 -5.52 24.05
C GLY A 91 -7.05 -5.48 22.67
N ARG A 92 -7.81 -5.68 21.59
CA ARG A 92 -7.30 -5.59 20.21
C ARG A 92 -7.23 -4.15 19.76
N TRP A 93 -6.17 -3.80 19.03
CA TRP A 93 -6.03 -2.46 18.46
C TRP A 93 -7.00 -2.26 17.30
N GLU A 94 -7.66 -1.11 17.29
CA GLU A 94 -8.55 -0.64 16.24
C GLU A 94 -8.23 0.81 15.88
N ILE A 95 -8.57 1.22 14.66
CA ILE A 95 -8.43 2.60 14.20
C ILE A 95 -9.72 3.34 14.55
N ILE A 96 -9.57 4.48 15.23
CA ILE A 96 -10.67 5.35 15.63
C ILE A 96 -10.66 6.58 14.72
N TRP A 97 -11.77 6.81 14.03
CA TRP A 97 -11.99 7.91 13.07
C TRP A 97 -12.79 9.06 13.69
#